data_AF-A0ABD2QBN9-F1
#
_entry.id   AF-A0ABD2QBN9-F1
#
_cell.length_a   1.000
_cell.length_b   1.000
_cell.length_c   1.000
_cell.angle_alpha   90.00
_cell.angle_beta   90.00
_cell.angle_gamma   90.00
#
_symmetry.space_group_name_H-M   'P 1'
#
loop_
_entity.id
_entity.type
_entity.pdbx_description
1 polymer ?
#
loop_
_entity_poly.entity_id
_entity_poly.type
_entity_poly.pdbx_seq_one_letter_code
_entity_poly.pdbx_strand_id
1 'polypeptide(L)'
;MEALVTQQLPTQEVSHEAKKPKVLKTWGNQQTMNLNPLIHSNIVQSHYWKVDLKEITSWQQTVDEIYNCVTHLEPWERGSRVKGMSTGGGVRGVGVKGIVSTAFTLMYKLFTIKMTRNQLHALLDHPDSPYIRGVGFLFIRYCIPPEEQWDWVSPYLADDFDIDCKAGGGEVITIGQMVEIFFTKLDWYDTKFPRFPVLVQKNIEKNLKLWIQENRPAKPSKSESEDKESGENLRIREKDSK
;
A
#
# COMPACT_ATOMS: atom_id res chain seq x y z
N MET A 1 -7.66 32.79 -53.25
CA MET A 1 -8.76 32.22 -52.43
C MET A 1 -8.35 30.79 -52.12
N GLU A 2 -7.65 30.62 -51.00
CA GLU A 2 -7.09 29.34 -50.56
C GLU A 2 -8.17 28.52 -49.85
N ALA A 3 -8.29 27.25 -50.21
CA ALA A 3 -9.13 26.29 -49.51
C ALA A 3 -8.34 25.70 -48.33
N LEU A 4 -8.78 26.00 -47.12
CA LEU A 4 -8.27 25.42 -45.88
C LEU A 4 -8.65 23.94 -45.80
N VAL A 5 -7.64 23.08 -45.86
CA VAL A 5 -7.73 21.65 -45.54
C VAL A 5 -7.75 21.52 -44.01
N THR A 6 -8.91 21.18 -43.46
CA THR A 6 -9.05 20.83 -42.04
C THR A 6 -8.55 19.40 -41.83
N GLN A 7 -7.39 19.24 -41.21
CA GLN A 7 -6.92 17.95 -40.70
C GLN A 7 -7.75 17.53 -39.48
N GLN A 8 -8.42 16.39 -39.58
CA GLN A 8 -9.09 15.74 -38.46
C GLN A 8 -8.06 14.95 -37.65
N LEU A 9 -7.91 15.26 -36.35
CA LEU A 9 -7.10 14.48 -35.40
C LEU A 9 -7.73 13.11 -35.13
N PRO A 10 -6.94 12.07 -34.84
CA PRO A 10 -7.44 10.71 -34.68
C PRO A 10 -8.26 10.56 -33.39
N THR A 11 -9.47 10.03 -33.55
CA THR A 11 -10.40 9.67 -32.46
C THR A 11 -9.74 8.60 -31.58
N GLN A 12 -9.58 8.89 -30.28
CA GLN A 12 -9.11 7.92 -29.30
C GLN A 12 -10.05 6.71 -29.22
N GLU A 13 -9.48 5.52 -29.24
CA GLU A 13 -10.20 4.26 -29.00
C GLU A 13 -10.74 4.25 -27.55
N VAL A 14 -12.05 4.20 -27.42
CA VAL A 14 -12.73 4.06 -26.13
C VAL A 14 -12.64 2.60 -25.70
N SER A 15 -11.72 2.31 -24.77
CA SER A 15 -11.56 0.98 -24.17
C SER A 15 -12.82 0.53 -23.42
N HIS A 16 -13.12 -0.75 -23.53
CA HIS A 16 -14.27 -1.48 -22.96
C HIS A 16 -14.43 -1.36 -21.43
N GLU A 17 -14.89 -0.21 -20.92
CA GLU A 17 -15.37 -0.11 -19.54
C GLU A 17 -16.87 -0.38 -19.50
N ALA A 18 -17.24 -1.66 -19.62
CA ALA A 18 -18.63 -2.09 -19.42
C ALA A 18 -19.10 -1.69 -18.01
N LYS A 19 -20.08 -0.79 -17.95
CA LYS A 19 -20.87 -0.27 -16.80
C LYS A 19 -20.61 -0.98 -15.45
N LYS A 20 -19.45 -0.73 -14.84
CA LYS A 20 -19.19 -1.16 -13.46
C LYS A 20 -20.14 -0.37 -12.54
N PRO A 21 -20.67 -0.99 -11.47
CA PRO A 21 -21.55 -0.29 -10.54
C PRO A 21 -20.83 0.92 -9.95
N LYS A 22 -21.56 2.04 -9.79
CA LYS A 22 -21.01 3.29 -9.24
C LYS A 22 -20.50 3.09 -7.81
N VAL A 23 -21.19 2.25 -7.04
CA VAL A 23 -20.78 1.87 -5.68
C VAL A 23 -19.70 0.79 -5.77
N LEU A 24 -18.60 1.01 -5.06
CA LEU A 24 -17.48 0.10 -5.00
C LEU A 24 -17.87 -1.17 -4.26
N LYS A 25 -17.67 -2.34 -4.90
CA LYS A 25 -17.88 -3.63 -4.26
C LYS A 25 -16.77 -3.86 -3.23
N THR A 26 -17.13 -4.18 -2.00
CA THR A 26 -16.20 -4.58 -0.94
C THR A 26 -16.24 -6.10 -0.74
N TRP A 27 -15.16 -6.65 -0.19
CA TRP A 27 -14.96 -8.08 0.06
C TRP A 27 -14.70 -8.37 1.53
N GLY A 28 -15.11 -9.56 1.97
CA GLY A 28 -14.87 -10.04 3.32
C GLY A 28 -15.82 -9.42 4.37
N ASN A 29 -15.28 -9.15 5.56
CA ASN A 29 -16.08 -8.74 6.71
C ASN A 29 -16.60 -7.30 6.56
N GLN A 30 -17.92 -7.17 6.46
CA GLN A 30 -18.62 -5.90 6.25
C GLN A 30 -18.65 -4.96 7.48
N GLN A 31 -18.24 -5.47 8.65
CA GLN A 31 -18.14 -4.68 9.88
C GLN A 31 -16.70 -4.27 10.17
N THR A 32 -15.73 -5.17 9.96
CA THR A 32 -14.34 -4.93 10.36
C THR A 32 -13.42 -4.56 9.21
N MET A 33 -13.89 -4.56 7.96
CA MET A 33 -13.05 -4.31 6.77
C MET A 33 -11.85 -5.27 6.68
N ASN A 34 -11.99 -6.48 7.23
CA ASN A 34 -10.91 -7.48 7.34
C ASN A 34 -9.70 -7.03 8.17
N LEU A 35 -9.85 -6.00 9.01
CA LEU A 35 -8.81 -5.58 9.94
C LEU A 35 -8.56 -6.63 11.03
N ASN A 36 -7.32 -6.65 11.55
CA ASN A 36 -7.00 -7.39 12.76
C ASN A 36 -7.97 -6.97 13.88
N PRO A 37 -8.57 -7.93 14.63
CA PRO A 37 -9.52 -7.61 15.70
C PRO A 37 -9.01 -6.59 16.72
N LEU A 38 -7.71 -6.63 17.05
CA LEU A 38 -7.10 -5.66 17.96
C LEU A 38 -7.07 -4.25 17.37
N ILE A 39 -6.72 -4.12 16.08
CA ILE A 39 -6.69 -2.83 15.38
C ILE A 39 -8.11 -2.27 15.29
N HIS A 40 -9.07 -3.07 14.80
CA HIS A 40 -10.47 -2.66 14.69
C HIS A 40 -11.05 -2.22 16.04
N SER A 41 -10.81 -2.98 17.10
CA SER A 41 -11.23 -2.65 18.46
C SER A 41 -10.65 -1.30 18.94
N ASN A 42 -9.36 -1.03 18.68
CA ASN A 42 -8.74 0.24 19.03
C ASN A 42 -9.28 1.41 18.20
N ILE A 43 -9.55 1.21 16.91
CA ILE A 43 -10.21 2.22 16.05
C ILE A 43 -11.54 2.61 16.67
N VAL A 44 -12.47 1.65 16.84
CA VAL A 44 -13.84 1.97 17.27
C VAL A 44 -13.90 2.49 18.71
N GLN A 45 -12.88 2.22 19.53
CA GLN A 45 -12.78 2.71 20.91
C GLN A 45 -12.09 4.06 21.05
N SER A 46 -11.28 4.47 20.06
CA SER A 46 -10.47 5.69 20.10
C SER A 46 -11.33 6.96 20.23
N HIS A 47 -10.75 7.99 20.86
CA HIS A 47 -11.37 9.32 20.92
C HIS A 47 -11.55 9.89 19.51
N TYR A 48 -10.49 9.78 18.69
CA TYR A 48 -10.48 10.23 17.31
C TYR A 48 -11.66 9.68 16.49
N TRP A 49 -11.94 8.38 16.59
CA TRP A 49 -13.11 7.79 15.92
C TRP A 49 -14.46 8.26 16.50
N LYS A 50 -14.59 8.29 17.83
CA LYS A 50 -15.89 8.52 18.50
C LYS A 50 -16.32 9.98 18.52
N VAL A 51 -15.35 10.90 18.53
CA VAL A 51 -15.57 12.33 18.75
C VAL A 51 -15.19 13.08 17.49
N ASP A 52 -13.90 13.07 17.12
CA ASP A 52 -13.37 13.95 16.07
C ASP A 52 -13.93 13.58 14.69
N LEU A 53 -13.92 12.29 14.33
CA LEU A 53 -14.43 11.81 13.04
C LEU A 53 -15.97 11.73 12.95
N LYS A 54 -16.70 12.12 14.00
CA LYS A 54 -18.17 12.09 14.00
C LYS A 54 -18.75 13.16 13.08
N GLU A 55 -18.09 14.31 12.98
CA GLU A 55 -18.53 15.46 12.18
C GLU A 55 -18.09 15.35 10.70
N ILE A 56 -17.02 14.59 10.45
CA ILE A 56 -16.55 14.27 9.10
C ILE A 56 -17.51 13.24 8.50
N THR A 57 -18.34 13.64 7.54
CA THR A 57 -19.38 12.77 6.96
C THR A 57 -19.25 12.59 5.46
N SER A 58 -18.47 13.45 4.79
CA SER A 58 -18.24 13.38 3.36
C SER A 58 -16.89 12.76 3.02
N TRP A 59 -16.79 12.30 1.76
CA TRP A 59 -15.53 11.82 1.21
C TRP A 59 -14.48 12.94 1.17
N GLN A 60 -14.84 14.13 0.70
CA GLN A 60 -13.95 15.29 0.60
C GLN A 60 -13.32 15.64 1.95
N GLN A 61 -14.13 15.78 3.00
CA GLN A 61 -13.62 16.04 4.34
C GLN A 61 -12.70 14.91 4.85
N THR A 62 -12.99 13.66 4.48
CA THR A 62 -12.12 12.54 4.85
C THR A 62 -10.77 12.63 4.12
N VAL A 63 -10.76 13.06 2.85
CA VAL A 63 -9.51 13.29 2.09
C VAL A 63 -8.72 14.45 2.68
N ASP A 64 -9.37 15.56 3.02
CA ASP A 64 -8.73 16.71 3.67
C ASP A 64 -8.10 16.29 5.02
N GLU A 65 -8.81 15.48 5.81
CA GLU A 65 -8.28 14.95 7.06
C GLU A 65 -7.08 14.01 6.84
N ILE A 66 -7.08 13.21 5.76
CA ILE A 66 -5.92 12.39 5.39
C ILE A 66 -4.73 13.29 5.05
N TYR A 67 -4.95 14.34 4.26
CA TYR A 67 -3.92 15.31 3.89
C TYR A 67 -3.27 15.96 5.13
N ASN A 68 -4.11 16.37 6.10
CA ASN A 68 -3.65 17.12 7.26
C ASN A 68 -3.00 16.25 8.34
N CYS A 69 -3.48 15.01 8.53
CA CYS A 69 -3.20 14.24 9.74
C CYS A 69 -2.42 12.94 9.50
N VAL A 70 -2.32 12.43 8.26
CA VAL A 70 -1.58 11.18 7.98
C VAL A 70 -0.12 11.49 7.64
N THR A 71 0.78 10.86 8.41
CA THR A 71 2.24 11.03 8.27
C THR A 71 3.01 9.73 8.11
N HIS A 72 2.33 8.57 8.18
CA HIS A 72 2.89 7.24 7.97
C HIS A 72 1.78 6.23 7.66
N LEU A 73 2.15 5.00 7.29
CA LEU A 73 1.20 3.94 6.90
C LEU A 73 1.25 2.69 7.82
N GLU A 74 1.98 2.74 8.93
CA GLU A 74 1.90 1.72 9.97
C GLU A 74 0.53 1.66 10.68
N PRO A 75 0.13 0.49 11.21
CA PRO A 75 -1.09 0.36 12.02
C PRO A 75 -1.04 1.04 13.40
N TRP A 76 0.14 1.30 13.93
CA TRP A 76 0.33 1.84 15.28
C TRP A 76 1.17 3.10 15.24
N GLU A 77 0.85 4.05 16.12
CA GLU A 77 1.69 5.22 16.35
C GLU A 77 3.05 4.81 16.94
N ARG A 78 4.08 5.59 16.61
CA ARG A 78 5.47 5.31 17.01
C ARG A 78 5.58 5.07 18.51
N GLY A 79 6.20 3.95 18.89
CA GLY A 79 6.48 3.63 20.30
C GLY A 79 5.24 3.35 21.16
N SER A 80 4.03 3.40 20.58
CA SER A 80 2.81 3.16 21.32
C SER A 80 2.60 1.67 21.63
N ARG A 81 3.18 0.77 20.82
CA ARG A 81 3.04 -0.67 20.97
C ARG A 81 4.34 -1.32 21.47
N VAL A 82 4.25 -2.00 22.62
CA VAL A 82 5.33 -2.84 23.14
C VAL A 82 5.17 -4.27 22.62
N LYS A 83 6.08 -4.72 21.76
CA LYS A 83 6.16 -6.13 21.33
C LYS A 83 6.78 -6.98 22.43
N GLY A 84 6.14 -8.10 22.78
CA GLY A 84 6.76 -9.15 23.63
C GLY A 84 6.24 -9.27 25.06
N MET A 85 5.27 -8.45 25.49
CA MET A 85 4.57 -8.75 26.75
C MET A 85 3.52 -9.83 26.49
N SER A 86 3.94 -11.09 26.70
CA SER A 86 3.06 -12.25 26.77
C SER A 86 1.89 -11.96 27.72
N THR A 87 0.70 -12.40 27.34
CA THR A 87 -0.51 -12.42 28.15
C THR A 87 -0.28 -13.18 29.46
N GLY A 88 0.18 -12.47 30.49
CA GLY A 88 0.23 -12.93 31.87
C GLY A 88 -0.85 -12.23 32.70
N GLY A 89 -1.87 -13.00 33.14
CA GLY A 89 -2.60 -12.68 34.37
C GLY A 89 -3.91 -11.91 34.23
N GLY A 90 -4.96 -12.58 33.77
CA GLY A 90 -6.19 -12.74 34.55
C GLY A 90 -6.83 -11.53 35.26
N VAL A 91 -7.04 -10.38 34.60
CA VAL A 91 -8.09 -9.44 35.05
C VAL A 91 -8.70 -8.75 33.82
N ARG A 92 -10.03 -8.60 33.84
CA ARG A 92 -10.86 -8.11 32.74
C ARG A 92 -10.35 -6.77 32.17
N GLY A 93 -10.08 -6.72 30.87
CA GLY A 93 -10.47 -5.56 30.05
C GLY A 93 -9.42 -4.62 29.46
N VAL A 94 -8.10 -4.81 29.64
CA VAL A 94 -7.12 -3.91 29.00
C VAL A 94 -6.04 -4.72 28.28
N GLY A 95 -6.37 -5.18 27.07
CA GLY A 95 -5.41 -5.81 26.16
C GLY A 95 -4.46 -4.76 25.60
N VAL A 96 -3.14 -4.97 25.80
CA VAL A 96 -1.98 -4.32 25.15
C VAL A 96 -2.29 -2.96 24.50
N LYS A 97 -2.04 -1.88 25.25
CA LYS A 97 -2.18 -0.48 24.82
C LYS A 97 -1.25 -0.20 23.64
N GLY A 98 -1.81 0.03 22.47
CA GLY A 98 -1.15 0.67 21.33
C GLY A 98 -2.10 1.74 20.80
N ILE A 99 -1.58 2.91 20.47
CA ILE A 99 -2.39 3.97 19.86
C ILE A 99 -2.47 3.61 18.38
N VAL A 100 -3.69 3.40 17.88
CA VAL A 100 -3.91 3.10 16.46
C VAL A 100 -3.64 4.35 15.63
N SER A 101 -3.06 4.15 14.45
CA SER A 101 -2.67 5.27 13.60
C SER A 101 -3.84 5.99 12.96
N THR A 102 -3.61 7.26 12.62
CA THR A 102 -4.55 8.07 11.83
C THR A 102 -4.83 7.42 10.47
N ALA A 103 -3.82 6.85 9.80
CA ALA A 103 -3.97 6.19 8.50
C ALA A 103 -4.98 5.02 8.55
N PHE A 104 -4.86 4.13 9.53
CA PHE A 104 -5.78 2.98 9.65
C PHE A 104 -7.18 3.42 10.08
N THR A 105 -7.28 4.44 10.92
CA THR A 105 -8.57 5.00 11.35
C THR A 105 -9.31 5.64 10.17
N LEU A 106 -8.64 6.46 9.36
CA LEU A 106 -9.23 7.12 8.18
C LEU A 106 -9.49 6.16 7.02
N MET A 107 -8.66 5.12 6.82
CA MET A 107 -8.97 4.01 5.91
C MET A 107 -10.31 3.37 6.29
N TYR A 108 -10.52 3.06 7.57
CA TYR A 108 -11.79 2.51 8.05
C TYR A 108 -12.94 3.52 7.90
N LYS A 109 -12.68 4.82 8.09
CA LYS A 109 -13.68 5.88 7.82
C LYS A 109 -14.15 5.85 6.37
N LEU A 110 -13.23 5.82 5.40
CA LEU A 110 -13.54 5.70 3.96
C LEU A 110 -14.43 4.49 3.65
N PHE A 111 -14.20 3.38 4.35
CA PHE A 111 -15.03 2.18 4.22
C PHE A 111 -16.45 2.39 4.74
N THR A 112 -16.62 3.02 5.90
CA THR A 112 -17.96 3.25 6.48
C THR A 112 -18.81 4.24 5.68
N ILE A 113 -18.22 5.22 5.01
CA ILE A 113 -18.94 6.18 4.16
C ILE A 113 -19.25 5.63 2.75
N LYS A 114 -18.86 4.39 2.44
CA LYS A 114 -19.14 3.67 1.19
C LYS A 114 -18.70 4.43 -0.06
N MET A 115 -17.40 4.56 -0.21
CA MET A 115 -16.77 5.20 -1.37
C MET A 115 -17.18 4.58 -2.73
N THR A 116 -17.22 5.42 -3.77
CA THR A 116 -17.46 5.02 -5.16
C THR A 116 -16.16 4.65 -5.89
N ARG A 117 -16.27 4.02 -7.06
CA ARG A 117 -15.11 3.67 -7.88
C ARG A 117 -14.26 4.90 -8.26
N ASN A 118 -14.90 5.99 -8.68
CA ASN A 118 -14.20 7.21 -9.08
C ASN A 118 -13.48 7.88 -7.90
N GLN A 119 -14.07 7.82 -6.71
CA GLN A 119 -13.45 8.34 -5.50
C GLN A 119 -12.21 7.52 -5.11
N LEU A 120 -12.21 6.20 -5.31
CA LEU A 120 -10.99 5.40 -5.12
C LEU A 120 -9.91 5.81 -6.13
N HIS A 121 -10.23 5.91 -7.43
CA HIS A 121 -9.28 6.43 -8.42
C HIS A 121 -8.72 7.80 -8.03
N ALA A 122 -9.57 8.72 -7.57
CA ALA A 122 -9.14 10.03 -7.10
C ALA A 122 -8.18 10.00 -5.89
N LEU A 123 -8.23 8.95 -5.05
CA LEU A 123 -7.20 8.75 -4.01
C LEU A 123 -5.88 8.29 -4.61
N LEU A 124 -5.91 7.30 -5.52
CA LEU A 124 -4.71 6.69 -6.09
C LEU A 124 -3.93 7.66 -6.98
N ASP A 125 -4.64 8.53 -7.70
CA ASP A 125 -4.06 9.52 -8.62
C ASP A 125 -3.82 10.88 -7.94
N HIS A 126 -4.01 11.01 -6.62
CA HIS A 126 -3.99 12.30 -5.94
C HIS A 126 -2.62 12.98 -6.05
N PRO A 127 -2.48 14.20 -6.60
CA PRO A 127 -1.16 14.81 -6.85
C PRO A 127 -0.51 15.37 -5.58
N ASP A 128 -1.30 15.85 -4.61
CA ASP A 128 -0.76 16.71 -3.55
C ASP A 128 -0.18 15.97 -2.34
N SER A 129 -0.47 14.68 -2.17
CA SER A 129 0.00 13.92 -1.00
C SER A 129 0.19 12.44 -1.30
N PRO A 130 1.42 11.90 -1.08
CA PRO A 130 1.66 10.47 -1.22
C PRO A 130 0.87 9.67 -0.19
N TYR A 131 0.52 10.24 0.97
CA TYR A 131 -0.25 9.56 2.00
C TYR A 131 -1.72 9.35 1.62
N ILE A 132 -2.31 10.27 0.83
CA ILE A 132 -3.64 10.05 0.25
C ILE A 132 -3.62 8.82 -0.67
N ARG A 133 -2.60 8.72 -1.53
CA ARG A 133 -2.40 7.54 -2.39
C ARG A 133 -2.19 6.28 -1.56
N GLY A 134 -1.30 6.35 -0.57
CA GLY A 134 -0.98 5.26 0.35
C GLY A 134 -2.19 4.67 1.06
N VAL A 135 -3.07 5.53 1.59
CA VAL A 135 -4.34 5.11 2.21
C VAL A 135 -5.26 4.46 1.16
N GLY A 136 -5.30 4.96 -0.07
CA GLY A 136 -6.01 4.33 -1.18
C GLY A 136 -5.52 2.91 -1.49
N PHE A 137 -4.21 2.69 -1.53
CA PHE A 137 -3.64 1.35 -1.75
C PHE A 137 -3.89 0.41 -0.57
N LEU A 138 -3.83 0.91 0.68
CA LEU A 138 -4.22 0.13 1.85
C LEU A 138 -5.69 -0.28 1.75
N PHE A 139 -6.58 0.64 1.39
CA PHE A 139 -8.01 0.36 1.19
C PHE A 139 -8.23 -0.78 0.18
N ILE A 140 -7.52 -0.74 -0.97
CA ILE A 140 -7.56 -1.82 -1.96
C ILE A 140 -7.16 -3.14 -1.32
N ARG A 141 -6.01 -3.16 -0.66
CA ARG A 141 -5.42 -4.38 -0.11
C ARG A 141 -6.31 -5.04 0.95
N TYR A 142 -7.06 -4.23 1.70
CA TYR A 142 -7.92 -4.70 2.79
C TYR A 142 -9.31 -5.15 2.34
N CYS A 143 -9.94 -4.50 1.36
CA CYS A 143 -11.38 -4.74 1.13
C CYS A 143 -11.85 -4.74 -0.32
N ILE A 144 -10.98 -4.57 -1.31
CA ILE A 144 -11.37 -4.82 -2.71
C ILE A 144 -11.37 -6.33 -3.00
N PRO A 145 -12.32 -6.87 -3.78
CA PRO A 145 -12.31 -8.27 -4.17
C PRO A 145 -10.95 -8.71 -4.71
N PRO A 146 -10.34 -9.79 -4.16
CA PRO A 146 -9.00 -10.23 -4.53
C PRO A 146 -8.75 -10.32 -6.03
N GLU A 147 -9.75 -10.80 -6.77
CA GLU A 147 -9.70 -10.96 -8.22
C GLU A 147 -9.60 -9.64 -9.01
N GLU A 148 -10.00 -8.52 -8.41
CA GLU A 148 -9.95 -7.19 -9.04
C GLU A 148 -8.70 -6.41 -8.65
N GLN A 149 -8.02 -6.76 -7.55
CA GLN A 149 -6.97 -5.90 -6.97
C GLN A 149 -5.80 -5.66 -7.92
N TRP A 150 -5.42 -6.64 -8.75
CA TRP A 150 -4.31 -6.49 -9.71
C TRP A 150 -4.57 -5.36 -10.71
N ASP A 151 -5.77 -5.29 -11.27
CA ASP A 151 -6.14 -4.28 -12.26
C ASP A 151 -6.11 -2.87 -11.68
N TRP A 152 -6.37 -2.74 -10.38
CA TRP A 152 -6.29 -1.47 -9.67
C TRP A 152 -4.85 -0.99 -9.46
N VAL A 153 -3.90 -1.90 -9.21
CA VAL A 153 -2.57 -1.52 -8.71
C VAL A 153 -1.47 -1.61 -9.76
N SER A 154 -1.65 -2.43 -10.79
CA SER A 154 -0.64 -2.60 -11.85
C SER A 154 -0.22 -1.31 -12.57
N PRO A 155 -1.10 -0.30 -12.80
CA PRO A 155 -0.68 0.97 -13.41
C PRO A 155 0.33 1.76 -12.56
N TYR A 156 0.38 1.51 -11.25
CA TYR A 156 1.17 2.29 -10.28
C TYR A 156 2.50 1.63 -9.92
N LEU A 157 2.86 0.49 -10.53
CA LEU A 157 4.12 -0.20 -10.25
C LEU A 157 5.37 0.60 -10.69
N ALA A 158 5.20 1.56 -11.59
CA ALA A 158 6.21 2.52 -12.01
C ALA A 158 6.12 3.89 -11.30
N ASP A 159 5.19 4.06 -10.35
CA ASP A 159 5.04 5.32 -9.62
C ASP A 159 6.28 5.61 -8.76
N ASP A 160 6.93 6.73 -9.05
CA ASP A 160 8.19 7.20 -8.47
C ASP A 160 7.99 8.23 -7.35
N PHE A 161 6.75 8.53 -6.96
CA PHE A 161 6.49 9.37 -5.79
C PHE A 161 7.06 8.74 -4.52
N ASP A 162 7.84 9.50 -3.77
CA ASP A 162 8.39 9.08 -2.49
C ASP A 162 7.34 9.10 -1.38
N ILE A 163 7.40 8.10 -0.50
CA ILE A 163 6.56 7.98 0.69
C ILE A 163 7.34 7.36 1.85
N ASP A 164 7.23 7.94 3.05
CA ASP A 164 7.74 7.31 4.27
C ASP A 164 6.62 6.51 4.95
N CYS A 165 6.72 5.19 4.86
CA CYS A 165 5.68 4.30 5.40
C CYS A 165 5.76 4.15 6.92
N LYS A 166 6.90 4.50 7.54
CA LYS A 166 7.25 4.11 8.91
C LYS A 166 6.87 5.18 9.93
N ALA A 167 6.32 4.74 11.05
CA ALA A 167 5.98 5.64 12.15
C ALA A 167 7.25 6.21 12.79
N GLY A 168 7.41 7.53 12.74
CA GLY A 168 8.64 8.21 13.16
C GLY A 168 9.73 8.30 12.08
N GLY A 169 9.42 7.85 10.87
CA GLY A 169 10.22 7.99 9.67
C GLY A 169 11.41 7.03 9.54
N GLY A 170 12.14 7.20 8.43
CA GLY A 170 13.38 6.49 8.13
C GLY A 170 13.22 5.27 7.22
N GLU A 171 12.07 5.11 6.57
CA GLU A 171 11.86 4.10 5.53
C GLU A 171 11.11 4.71 4.34
N VAL A 172 11.80 5.61 3.64
CA VAL A 172 11.32 6.22 2.40
C VAL A 172 11.49 5.24 1.25
N ILE A 173 10.39 4.96 0.57
CA ILE A 173 10.30 4.12 -0.63
C ILE A 173 9.43 4.80 -1.67
N THR A 174 9.44 4.35 -2.92
CA THR A 174 8.48 4.87 -3.92
C THR A 174 7.11 4.22 -3.75
N ILE A 175 6.05 4.86 -4.25
CA ILE A 175 4.69 4.28 -4.31
C ILE A 175 4.71 2.94 -5.05
N GLY A 176 5.42 2.83 -6.18
CA GLY A 176 5.55 1.57 -6.91
C GLY A 176 6.20 0.45 -6.08
N GLN A 177 7.22 0.77 -5.28
CA GLN A 177 7.84 -0.19 -4.34
C GLN A 177 6.89 -0.57 -3.20
N MET A 178 6.14 0.39 -2.65
CA MET A 178 5.12 0.13 -1.63
C MET A 178 4.03 -0.81 -2.15
N VAL A 179 3.52 -0.55 -3.35
CA VAL A 179 2.53 -1.40 -4.02
C VAL A 179 3.11 -2.81 -4.22
N GLU A 180 4.34 -2.94 -4.69
CA GLU A 180 4.98 -4.25 -4.81
C GLU A 180 5.05 -4.99 -3.47
N ILE A 181 5.40 -4.30 -2.37
CA ILE A 181 5.42 -4.89 -1.03
C ILE A 181 4.04 -5.36 -0.58
N PHE A 182 2.98 -4.56 -0.79
CA PHE A 182 1.60 -4.91 -0.41
C PHE A 182 1.13 -6.24 -1.02
N PHE A 183 1.63 -6.56 -2.21
CA PHE A 183 1.19 -7.73 -2.98
C PHE A 183 2.18 -8.90 -2.95
N THR A 184 3.38 -8.72 -2.41
CA THR A 184 4.40 -9.79 -2.28
C THR A 184 4.64 -10.21 -0.83
N LYS A 185 4.48 -9.31 0.14
CA LYS A 185 4.63 -9.62 1.57
C LYS A 185 3.27 -9.73 2.22
N LEU A 186 3.12 -10.74 3.07
CA LEU A 186 1.91 -10.90 3.88
C LEU A 186 1.91 -9.95 5.09
N ASP A 187 3.07 -9.75 5.68
CA ASP A 187 3.26 -8.89 6.85
C ASP A 187 3.47 -7.45 6.40
N TRP A 188 2.78 -6.54 7.07
CA TRP A 188 2.95 -5.09 6.95
C TRP A 188 3.14 -4.53 8.35
N TYR A 189 4.40 -4.30 8.70
CA TYR A 189 4.81 -4.00 10.08
C TYR A 189 4.21 -5.01 11.07
N ASP A 190 3.36 -4.53 11.96
CA ASP A 190 2.82 -5.25 13.11
C ASP A 190 1.48 -5.93 12.85
N THR A 191 1.06 -5.95 11.59
CA THR A 191 -0.17 -6.58 11.14
C THR A 191 0.08 -7.45 9.91
N LYS A 192 -0.92 -8.26 9.59
CA LYS A 192 -0.97 -9.06 8.38
C LYS A 192 -2.08 -8.53 7.50
N PHE A 193 -1.82 -8.49 6.21
CA PHE A 193 -2.88 -8.25 5.24
C PHE A 193 -3.84 -9.46 5.15
N PRO A 194 -5.08 -9.26 4.68
CA PRO A 194 -5.97 -10.36 4.34
C PRO A 194 -5.30 -11.31 3.33
N ARG A 195 -5.36 -12.61 3.58
CA ARG A 195 -4.76 -13.61 2.68
C ARG A 195 -5.57 -13.71 1.39
N PHE A 196 -4.88 -13.80 0.26
CA PHE A 196 -5.51 -14.07 -1.02
C PHE A 196 -5.88 -15.56 -1.16
N PRO A 197 -6.94 -15.88 -1.93
CA PRO A 197 -7.13 -17.22 -2.45
C PRO A 197 -5.90 -17.65 -3.26
N VAL A 198 -5.50 -18.93 -3.15
CA VAL A 198 -4.24 -19.44 -3.74
C VAL A 198 -4.12 -19.15 -5.24
N LEU A 199 -5.20 -19.29 -6.01
CA LEU A 199 -5.18 -19.02 -7.45
C LEU A 199 -4.96 -17.53 -7.77
N VAL A 200 -5.58 -16.65 -6.98
CA VAL A 200 -5.41 -15.20 -7.12
C VAL A 200 -3.97 -14.82 -6.78
N GLN A 201 -3.43 -15.36 -5.69
CA GLN A 201 -2.04 -15.13 -5.30
C GLN A 201 -1.05 -15.53 -6.41
N LYS A 202 -1.19 -16.76 -6.96
CA LYS A 202 -0.35 -17.23 -8.06
C LYS A 202 -0.45 -16.35 -9.30
N ASN A 203 -1.65 -15.84 -9.60
CA ASN A 203 -1.87 -14.94 -10.74
C ASN A 203 -1.17 -13.60 -10.54
N ILE A 204 -1.30 -12.99 -9.36
CA ILE A 204 -0.62 -11.73 -9.00
C ILE A 204 0.90 -11.91 -9.07
N GLU A 205 1.45 -12.98 -8.48
CA GLU A 205 2.88 -13.29 -8.53
C GLU A 205 3.39 -13.44 -9.97
N LYS A 206 2.63 -14.14 -10.83
CA LYS A 206 2.95 -14.28 -12.25
C LYS A 206 2.95 -12.93 -12.96
N ASN A 207 1.90 -12.13 -12.79
CA ASN A 207 1.76 -10.86 -13.48
C ASN A 207 2.83 -9.84 -13.05
N LEU A 208 3.13 -9.78 -11.74
CA LEU A 208 4.22 -8.95 -11.23
C LEU A 208 5.57 -9.36 -11.79
N LYS A 209 5.84 -10.67 -11.90
CA LYS A 209 7.07 -11.18 -12.51
C LYS A 209 7.21 -10.74 -13.98
N LEU A 210 6.14 -10.85 -14.76
CA LEU A 210 6.12 -10.39 -16.16
C LEU A 210 6.37 -8.89 -16.25
N TRP A 211 5.65 -8.11 -15.45
CA TRP A 211 5.80 -6.66 -15.41
C TRP A 211 7.23 -6.24 -15.07
N ILE A 212 7.87 -6.87 -14.08
CA ILE A 212 9.27 -6.60 -13.71
C ILE A 212 10.22 -6.93 -14.86
N GLN A 213 10.02 -8.06 -15.55
CA GLN A 213 10.87 -8.48 -16.69
C GLN A 213 10.80 -7.48 -17.86
N GLU A 214 9.63 -6.89 -18.09
CA GLU A 214 9.39 -5.95 -19.18
C GLU A 214 9.87 -4.53 -18.85
N ASN A 215 9.70 -4.08 -17.60
CA ASN A 215 9.82 -2.66 -17.24
C ASN A 215 11.08 -2.33 -16.43
N ARG A 216 11.75 -3.31 -15.80
CA ARG A 216 12.97 -3.06 -15.02
C ARG A 216 14.17 -3.69 -15.71
N PRO A 217 15.26 -2.92 -15.94
CA PRO A 217 16.46 -3.47 -16.54
C PRO A 217 16.99 -4.62 -15.68
N ALA A 218 17.36 -5.72 -16.33
CA ALA A 218 17.97 -6.85 -15.64
C ALA A 218 19.18 -6.34 -14.83
N LYS A 219 19.21 -6.64 -13.52
CA LYS A 219 20.44 -6.42 -12.75
C LYS A 219 21.57 -7.18 -13.46
N PRO A 220 22.72 -6.55 -13.75
CA PRO A 220 23.86 -7.28 -14.27
C PRO A 220 24.17 -8.41 -13.28
N SER A 221 24.27 -9.64 -13.80
CA SER A 221 24.58 -10.82 -13.02
C SER A 221 25.90 -10.61 -12.29
N LYS A 222 25.89 -10.73 -10.95
CA LYS A 222 27.12 -10.88 -10.14
C LYS A 222 27.71 -12.28 -10.38
N SER A 223 28.22 -12.52 -11.57
CA SER A 223 28.99 -13.71 -11.93
C SER A 223 30.09 -13.24 -12.87
N GLU A 224 31.22 -12.81 -12.30
CA GLU A 224 32.58 -12.73 -12.91
C GLU A 224 33.56 -11.76 -12.20
N SER A 225 33.22 -11.16 -11.04
CA SER A 225 34.16 -10.27 -10.33
C SER A 225 34.81 -10.86 -9.06
N GLU A 226 34.36 -12.02 -8.55
CA GLU A 226 34.92 -12.61 -7.31
C GLU A 226 36.12 -13.56 -7.54
N ASP A 227 36.44 -13.92 -8.79
CA ASP A 227 37.56 -14.83 -9.10
C ASP A 227 38.90 -14.11 -9.40
N LYS A 228 38.94 -12.77 -9.42
CA LYS A 228 40.21 -12.03 -9.63
C LYS A 228 40.87 -11.55 -8.34
N GLU A 229 40.11 -11.33 -7.27
CA GLU A 229 40.65 -10.79 -6.01
C GLU A 229 41.25 -11.89 -5.08
N SER A 230 40.87 -13.15 -5.29
CA SER A 230 41.42 -14.30 -4.60
C SER A 230 42.77 -14.76 -5.18
N GLY A 231 42.98 -14.62 -6.50
CA GLY A 231 44.23 -14.98 -7.16
C GLY A 231 45.38 -13.99 -6.95
N GLU A 232 45.07 -12.71 -6.71
CA GLU A 232 46.08 -11.67 -6.53
C GLU A 232 46.62 -11.65 -5.08
N ASN A 233 45.78 -11.92 -4.09
CA ASN A 233 46.18 -12.01 -2.67
C ASN A 233 47.06 -13.24 -2.35
N LEU A 234 46.96 -14.32 -3.12
CA LEU A 234 47.84 -15.49 -2.96
C LEU A 234 49.25 -15.25 -3.54
N ARG A 235 49.38 -14.45 -4.61
CA ARG A 235 50.68 -14.14 -5.21
C ARG A 235 51.53 -13.15 -4.40
N ILE A 236 50.88 -12.31 -3.59
CA ILE A 236 51.59 -11.34 -2.73
C ILE A 236 52.20 -12.06 -1.53
N ARG A 237 51.53 -13.07 -0.96
CA ARG A 237 52.02 -13.80 0.23
C ARG A 237 53.20 -14.74 -0.02
N GLU A 238 53.45 -15.18 -1.25
CA GLU A 238 54.60 -16.03 -1.57
C GLU A 238 55.90 -15.25 -1.82
N LYS A 239 55.84 -13.94 -2.03
CA LYS A 239 57.05 -13.12 -2.27
C LYS A 239 57.72 -12.61 -0.99
N ASP A 240 57.02 -12.61 0.15
CA ASP A 240 57.53 -12.06 1.41
C ASP A 240 58.12 -13.13 2.35
N SER A 241 58.30 -14.37 1.88
CA SER A 241 58.80 -15.49 2.71
C SER A 241 60.14 -16.08 2.21
N LYS A 242 60.96 -15.31 1.51
CA LYS A 242 62.36 -15.67 1.18
C LYS A 242 63.35 -14.66 1.74
#